data_AF-A0A7R9YLP2-F1
#
_entry.id   AF-A0A7R9YLP2-F1
#
_cell.length_a   1.000
_cell.length_b   1.000
_cell.length_c   1.000
_cell.angle_alpha   90.00
_cell.angle_beta   90.00
_cell.angle_gamma   90.00
#
_symmetry.space_group_name_H-M   'P 1'
#
loop_
_entity.id
_entity.type
_entity.pdbx_description
1 polymer ?
#
loop_
_entity_poly.entity_id
_entity_poly.type
_entity_poly.pdbx_seq_one_letter_code
_entity_poly.pdbx_strand_id
1 'polypeptide(L)'
;RAERRARMSTAGAEGSQAEALDFVIYLFVLGPIVEFCLKSKRVNTGNDRRRGIALAIAILALVAAVKVGIDLSSREPNYFEKLEVPTTASFTDIKRAYRTKSLEMHPDKNPEDPSAQDKFTQMRTAYEVLSDSRLRDIYNKFGTWGIEEDKTNAAGGQWAMMAVFYVIWVVVSFLLTMGKPNTQARVWVYTGLVALAIFEYQTRIVGADYLAGLLPMMTTCEKIEVLHKLFPPFMHGAKMIGQVIFVDPEAYNKVLIESLHDKVNQLALMVRTVQLELEGLKASGGVARGGGGAA
;
A
#
# COMPACT_ATOMS: atom_id res chain seq x y z
N ARG A 1 9.13 -37.02 -0.17
CA ARG A 1 7.79 -36.42 -0.45
C ARG A 1 7.18 -35.77 0.79
N ALA A 2 7.10 -36.46 1.93
CA ALA A 2 6.65 -35.87 3.20
C ALA A 2 7.55 -34.71 3.68
N GLU A 3 8.87 -34.86 3.62
CA GLU A 3 9.82 -33.77 3.96
C GLU A 3 9.75 -32.57 3.00
N ARG A 4 9.41 -32.80 1.72
CA ARG A 4 9.23 -31.71 0.73
C ARG A 4 7.94 -30.93 1.01
N ARG A 5 6.86 -31.61 1.44
CA ARG A 5 5.64 -30.98 1.95
C ARG A 5 5.88 -30.21 3.25
N ALA A 6 6.69 -30.76 4.16
CA ALA A 6 7.07 -30.07 5.38
C ALA A 6 7.89 -28.80 5.07
N ARG A 7 8.89 -28.87 4.18
CA ARG A 7 9.71 -27.71 3.77
C ARG A 7 8.92 -26.63 3.02
N MET A 8 7.94 -27.01 2.19
CA MET A 8 7.05 -26.04 1.52
C MET A 8 6.04 -25.41 2.50
N SER A 9 5.53 -26.19 3.46
CA SER A 9 4.69 -25.67 4.55
C SER A 9 5.47 -24.72 5.47
N THR A 10 6.74 -25.01 5.75
CA THR A 10 7.58 -24.13 6.55
C THR A 10 7.99 -22.88 5.78
N ALA A 11 8.30 -22.96 4.48
CA ALA A 11 8.60 -21.78 3.66
C ALA A 11 7.40 -20.82 3.52
N GLY A 12 6.18 -21.36 3.34
CA GLY A 12 4.96 -20.54 3.36
C GLY A 12 4.66 -19.94 4.73
N ALA A 13 4.97 -20.66 5.82
CA ALA A 13 4.83 -20.16 7.18
C ALA A 13 5.91 -19.13 7.55
N GLU A 14 7.14 -19.30 7.09
CA GLU A 14 8.26 -18.35 7.26
C GLU A 14 8.01 -17.06 6.47
N GLY A 15 7.48 -17.16 5.24
CA GLY A 15 7.05 -16.00 4.46
C GLY A 15 5.91 -15.23 5.15
N SER A 16 4.89 -15.94 5.64
CA SER A 16 3.79 -15.33 6.39
C SER A 16 4.24 -14.71 7.74
N GLN A 17 5.19 -15.34 8.44
CA GLN A 17 5.77 -14.79 9.67
C GLN A 17 6.64 -13.55 9.40
N ALA A 18 7.44 -13.55 8.34
CA ALA A 18 8.23 -12.40 7.94
C ALA A 18 7.32 -11.21 7.54
N GLU A 19 6.25 -11.48 6.78
CA GLU A 19 5.26 -10.46 6.43
C GLU A 19 4.53 -9.89 7.66
N ALA A 20 4.20 -10.75 8.63
CA ALA A 20 3.61 -10.32 9.90
C ALA A 20 4.59 -9.47 10.72
N LEU A 21 5.87 -9.86 10.78
CA LEU A 21 6.91 -9.11 11.47
C LEU A 21 7.15 -7.74 10.81
N ASP A 22 7.17 -7.70 9.49
CA ASP A 22 7.25 -6.45 8.72
C ASP A 22 6.06 -5.55 9.01
N PHE A 23 4.85 -6.09 9.01
CA PHE A 23 3.64 -5.35 9.35
C PHE A 23 3.72 -4.79 10.79
N VAL A 24 4.23 -5.57 11.75
CA VAL A 24 4.48 -5.13 13.12
C VAL A 24 5.50 -3.99 13.16
N ILE A 25 6.59 -4.06 12.40
CA ILE A 25 7.58 -2.98 12.29
C ILE A 25 6.93 -1.71 11.71
N TYR A 26 6.09 -1.84 10.67
CA TYR A 26 5.35 -0.70 10.11
C TYR A 26 4.41 -0.05 11.14
N LEU A 27 3.73 -0.86 11.94
CA LEU A 27 2.78 -0.39 12.95
C LEU A 27 3.46 0.29 14.14
N PHE A 28 4.51 -0.34 14.70
CA PHE A 28 5.09 0.07 15.99
C PHE A 28 6.36 0.92 15.87
N VAL A 29 7.05 0.91 14.72
CA VAL A 29 8.28 1.70 14.53
C VAL A 29 8.03 2.86 13.57
N LEU A 30 7.55 2.57 12.36
CA LEU A 30 7.34 3.60 11.34
C LEU A 30 6.17 4.53 11.66
N GLY A 31 5.05 4.00 12.16
CA GLY A 31 3.90 4.83 12.56
C GLY A 31 4.29 5.99 13.49
N PRO A 32 4.93 5.71 14.65
CA PRO A 32 5.37 6.76 15.57
C PRO A 32 6.40 7.73 14.98
N ILE A 33 7.36 7.25 14.17
CA ILE A 33 8.37 8.10 13.52
C ILE A 33 7.71 9.07 12.54
N VAL A 34 6.81 8.58 11.71
CA VAL A 34 6.12 9.41 10.72
C VAL A 34 5.18 10.40 11.41
N GLU A 35 4.48 9.98 12.47
CA GLU A 35 3.65 10.88 13.27
C GLU A 35 4.47 11.97 13.96
N PHE A 36 5.65 11.63 14.47
CA PHE A 36 6.62 12.57 15.01
C PHE A 36 7.05 13.59 13.94
N CYS A 37 7.40 13.15 12.73
CA CYS A 37 7.75 14.05 11.62
C CYS A 37 6.64 15.04 11.27
N LEU A 38 5.36 14.62 11.35
CA LEU A 38 4.21 15.46 11.01
C LEU A 38 3.84 16.44 12.13
N LYS A 39 3.95 16.04 13.40
CA LYS A 39 3.58 16.86 14.56
C LYS A 39 4.73 17.71 15.12
N SER A 40 5.98 17.41 14.76
CA SER A 40 7.15 18.12 15.29
C SER A 40 7.19 19.59 14.84
N LYS A 41 7.11 20.51 15.83
CA LYS A 41 7.29 21.96 15.63
C LYS A 41 8.71 22.32 15.14
N ARG A 42 9.70 21.43 15.29
CA ARG A 42 11.06 21.65 14.75
C ARG A 42 11.09 21.47 13.23
N VAL A 43 10.23 20.61 12.69
CA VAL A 43 10.20 20.26 11.26
C VAL A 43 9.22 21.15 10.50
N ASN A 44 8.05 21.42 11.08
CA ASN A 44 7.10 22.39 10.55
C ASN A 44 7.37 23.78 11.15
N THR A 45 8.30 24.52 10.54
CA THR A 45 8.53 25.93 10.84
C THR A 45 7.43 26.78 10.18
N GLY A 46 6.54 27.37 10.97
CA GLY A 46 5.44 28.22 10.48
C GLY A 46 4.15 27.45 10.13
N ASN A 47 3.32 27.99 9.24
CA ASN A 47 2.04 27.39 8.80
C ASN A 47 2.21 26.36 7.66
N ASP A 48 3.45 26.17 7.16
CA ASP A 48 3.74 25.32 6.01
C ASP A 48 3.95 23.86 6.40
N ARG A 49 2.84 23.13 6.54
CA ARG A 49 2.81 21.67 6.79
C ARG A 49 3.42 20.80 5.68
N ARG A 50 3.76 21.38 4.53
CA ARG A 50 4.23 20.66 3.32
C ARG A 50 5.56 19.95 3.54
N ARG A 51 6.47 20.52 4.34
CA ARG A 51 7.80 19.93 4.61
C ARG A 51 7.71 18.64 5.43
N GLY A 52 6.87 18.62 6.47
CA GLY A 52 6.61 17.41 7.25
C GLY A 52 6.00 16.29 6.40
N ILE A 53 5.05 16.63 5.51
CA ILE A 53 4.44 15.66 4.59
C ILE A 53 5.48 15.11 3.59
N ALA A 54 6.31 15.98 2.99
CA ALA A 54 7.34 15.55 2.05
C ALA A 54 8.36 14.61 2.70
N LEU A 55 8.80 14.90 3.93
CA LEU A 55 9.69 14.03 4.70
C LEU A 55 9.03 12.70 5.06
N ALA A 56 7.77 12.71 5.47
CA ALA A 56 7.01 11.50 5.75
C ALA A 56 6.92 10.59 4.49
N ILE A 57 6.60 11.16 3.34
CA ILE A 57 6.54 10.44 2.07
C ILE A 57 7.94 9.92 1.69
N ALA A 58 8.98 10.73 1.84
CA ALA A 58 10.34 10.32 1.53
C ALA A 58 10.83 9.17 2.42
N ILE A 59 10.52 9.19 3.72
CA ILE A 59 10.85 8.10 4.65
C ILE A 59 10.09 6.83 4.29
N LEU A 60 8.78 6.93 4.02
CA LEU A 60 7.97 5.78 3.60
C LEU A 60 8.47 5.19 2.28
N ALA A 61 8.80 6.04 1.30
CA ALA A 61 9.34 5.62 0.01
C ALA A 61 10.72 4.98 0.15
N LEU A 62 11.59 5.54 1.00
CA LEU A 62 12.92 4.99 1.28
C LEU A 62 12.81 3.60 1.93
N VAL A 63 11.99 3.46 2.97
CA VAL A 63 11.80 2.17 3.62
C VAL A 63 11.17 1.15 2.67
N ALA A 64 10.17 1.55 1.89
CA ALA A 64 9.58 0.69 0.87
C ALA A 64 10.62 0.25 -0.16
N ALA A 65 11.47 1.16 -0.65
CA ALA A 65 12.52 0.86 -1.62
C ALA A 65 13.60 -0.08 -1.05
N VAL A 66 14.07 0.17 0.19
CA VAL A 66 15.03 -0.69 0.87
C VAL A 66 14.44 -2.08 1.09
N LYS A 67 13.19 -2.17 1.55
CA LYS A 67 12.50 -3.45 1.75
C LYS A 67 12.39 -4.23 0.44
N VAL A 68 11.84 -3.60 -0.60
CA VAL A 68 11.71 -4.22 -1.92
C VAL A 68 13.08 -4.67 -2.43
N GLY A 69 14.14 -3.88 -2.23
CA GLY A 69 15.50 -4.25 -2.60
C GLY A 69 16.04 -5.48 -1.84
N ILE A 70 15.85 -5.55 -0.52
CA ILE A 70 16.25 -6.70 0.30
C ILE A 70 15.49 -7.95 -0.15
N ASP A 71 14.17 -7.84 -0.32
CA ASP A 71 13.31 -8.94 -0.75
C ASP A 71 13.67 -9.44 -2.16
N LEU A 72 14.00 -8.53 -3.09
CA LEU A 72 14.47 -8.91 -4.41
C LEU A 72 15.82 -9.63 -4.38
N SER A 73 16.67 -9.32 -3.40
CA SER A 73 17.97 -9.96 -3.22
C SER A 73 17.89 -11.29 -2.48
N SER A 74 16.87 -11.49 -1.63
CA SER A 74 16.70 -12.70 -0.81
C SER A 74 15.73 -13.72 -1.40
N ARG A 75 15.03 -13.39 -2.51
CA ARG A 75 14.11 -14.33 -3.17
C ARG A 75 14.84 -15.55 -3.71
N GLU A 76 14.15 -16.68 -3.69
CA GLU A 76 14.63 -17.87 -4.40
C GLU A 76 14.61 -17.62 -5.91
N PRO A 77 15.62 -18.09 -6.65
CA PRO A 77 15.67 -17.92 -8.10
C PRO A 77 14.51 -18.66 -8.78
N ASN A 78 13.93 -18.02 -9.79
CA ASN A 78 12.84 -18.61 -10.58
C ASN A 78 13.29 -19.78 -11.43
N TYR A 79 12.34 -20.53 -12.01
CA TYR A 79 12.65 -21.60 -12.97
C TYR A 79 13.38 -21.10 -14.22
N PHE A 80 13.07 -19.89 -14.70
CA PHE A 80 13.80 -19.27 -15.80
C PHE A 80 15.23 -18.90 -15.41
N GLU A 81 15.43 -18.35 -14.22
CA GLU A 81 16.74 -17.97 -13.68
C GLU A 81 17.60 -19.20 -13.36
N LYS A 82 17.00 -20.27 -12.82
CA LYS A 82 17.64 -21.57 -12.61
C LYS A 82 18.16 -22.16 -13.92
N LEU A 83 17.48 -21.92 -15.03
CA LEU A 83 17.91 -22.30 -16.36
C LEU A 83 18.76 -21.23 -17.09
N GLU A 84 18.98 -20.06 -16.47
CA GLU A 84 19.65 -18.88 -17.08
C GLU A 84 19.07 -18.47 -18.44
N VAL A 85 17.75 -18.53 -18.56
CA VAL A 85 17.04 -18.09 -19.76
C VAL A 85 16.11 -16.93 -19.42
N PRO A 86 15.84 -16.02 -20.37
CA PRO A 86 14.85 -14.97 -20.16
C PRO A 86 13.43 -15.57 -20.03
N THR A 87 12.53 -14.86 -19.36
CA THR A 87 11.11 -15.25 -19.24
C THR A 87 10.40 -15.36 -20.59
N THR A 88 10.90 -14.65 -21.60
CA THR A 88 10.46 -14.66 -23.00
C THR A 88 11.08 -15.79 -23.84
N ALA A 89 11.94 -16.64 -23.26
CA ALA A 89 12.63 -17.69 -24.00
C ALA A 89 11.68 -18.67 -24.69
N SER A 90 12.06 -19.07 -25.90
CA SER A 90 11.31 -20.08 -26.66
C SER A 90 11.53 -21.49 -26.08
N PHE A 91 10.65 -22.43 -26.41
CA PHE A 91 10.83 -23.84 -26.01
C PHE A 91 12.17 -24.41 -26.48
N THR A 92 12.64 -24.03 -27.67
CA THR A 92 13.93 -24.47 -28.21
C THR A 92 15.10 -23.96 -27.40
N ASP A 93 15.01 -22.73 -26.88
CA ASP A 93 16.06 -22.12 -26.05
C ASP A 93 16.11 -22.78 -24.67
N ILE A 94 14.95 -23.00 -24.05
CA ILE A 94 14.81 -23.71 -22.77
C ILE A 94 15.41 -25.12 -22.87
N LYS A 95 15.10 -25.85 -23.95
CA LYS A 95 15.65 -27.20 -24.19
C LYS A 95 17.15 -27.18 -24.42
N ARG A 96 17.68 -26.18 -25.13
CA ARG A 96 19.13 -26.02 -25.33
C ARG A 96 19.85 -25.72 -24.02
N ALA A 97 19.35 -24.75 -23.26
CA ALA A 97 19.91 -24.36 -21.96
C ALA A 97 19.93 -25.52 -20.97
N TYR A 98 18.84 -26.28 -20.88
CA TYR A 98 18.78 -27.48 -20.04
C TYR A 98 19.84 -28.52 -20.41
N ARG A 99 20.05 -28.78 -21.71
CA ARG A 99 21.07 -29.74 -22.16
C ARG A 99 22.48 -29.31 -21.77
N THR A 100 22.83 -28.04 -21.98
CA THR A 100 24.14 -27.51 -21.62
C THR A 100 24.36 -27.58 -20.11
N LYS A 101 23.42 -27.04 -19.32
CA LYS A 101 23.51 -27.04 -17.86
C LYS A 101 23.49 -28.43 -17.24
N SER A 102 22.74 -29.36 -17.81
CA SER A 102 22.70 -30.75 -17.34
C SER A 102 24.04 -31.47 -17.50
N LEU A 103 24.85 -31.09 -18.49
CA LEU A 103 26.18 -31.67 -18.71
C LEU A 103 27.24 -31.07 -17.79
N GLU A 104 27.05 -29.83 -17.36
CA GLU A 104 27.93 -29.09 -16.45
C GLU A 104 27.66 -29.45 -14.98
N MET A 105 26.39 -29.47 -14.58
CA MET A 105 25.94 -29.72 -13.20
C MET A 105 25.64 -31.19 -12.91
N HIS A 106 26.12 -32.13 -13.73
CA HIS A 106 25.86 -33.55 -13.49
C HIS A 106 26.51 -34.00 -12.16
N PRO A 107 25.81 -34.73 -11.27
CA PRO A 107 26.34 -35.16 -9.98
C PRO A 107 27.62 -35.99 -10.13
N ASP A 108 27.71 -36.86 -11.15
CA ASP A 108 28.91 -37.67 -11.42
C ASP A 108 30.17 -36.84 -11.73
N LYS A 109 30.00 -35.62 -12.27
CA LYS A 109 31.12 -34.72 -12.57
C LYS A 109 31.47 -33.79 -11.41
N ASN A 110 30.57 -33.66 -10.44
CA ASN A 110 30.72 -32.80 -9.26
C ASN A 110 30.53 -33.61 -7.96
N PRO A 111 31.28 -34.70 -7.74
CA PRO A 111 31.12 -35.55 -6.55
C PRO A 111 31.51 -34.83 -5.25
N GLU A 112 32.29 -33.77 -5.33
CA GLU A 112 32.77 -32.97 -4.18
C GLU A 112 31.70 -32.00 -3.64
N ASP A 113 30.64 -31.70 -4.40
CA ASP A 113 29.55 -30.81 -3.93
C ASP A 113 28.34 -31.65 -3.45
N PRO A 114 28.11 -31.75 -2.12
CA PRO A 114 26.97 -32.49 -1.59
C PRO A 114 25.62 -31.89 -1.99
N SER A 115 25.59 -30.63 -2.45
CA SER A 115 24.39 -29.96 -2.95
C SER A 115 24.16 -30.13 -4.46
N ALA A 116 25.08 -30.77 -5.20
CA ALA A 116 24.96 -30.97 -6.64
C ALA A 116 23.69 -31.76 -7.01
N GLN A 117 23.37 -32.80 -6.23
CA GLN A 117 22.17 -33.62 -6.44
C GLN A 117 20.87 -32.81 -6.29
N ASP A 118 20.82 -31.92 -5.29
CA ASP A 118 19.67 -31.07 -5.03
C ASP A 118 19.51 -30.01 -6.12
N LYS A 119 20.61 -29.33 -6.51
CA LYS A 119 20.63 -28.35 -7.60
C LYS A 119 20.20 -28.98 -8.92
N PHE A 120 20.69 -30.17 -9.23
CA PHE A 120 20.31 -30.93 -10.42
C PHE A 120 18.83 -31.29 -10.42
N THR A 121 18.29 -31.76 -9.28
CA THR A 121 16.87 -32.08 -9.12
C THR A 121 15.98 -30.84 -9.31
N GLN A 122 16.41 -29.69 -8.79
CA GLN A 122 15.70 -28.41 -8.97
C GLN A 122 15.71 -27.95 -10.43
N MET A 123 16.87 -28.03 -11.11
CA MET A 123 16.99 -27.70 -12.54
C MET A 123 16.10 -28.61 -13.39
N ARG A 124 16.09 -29.91 -13.12
CA ARG A 124 15.21 -30.86 -13.80
C ARG A 124 13.73 -30.51 -13.60
N THR A 125 13.33 -30.19 -12.37
CA THR A 125 11.95 -29.77 -12.06
C THR A 125 11.59 -28.50 -12.84
N ALA A 126 12.50 -27.52 -12.93
CA ALA A 126 12.30 -26.30 -13.70
C ALA A 126 12.08 -26.60 -15.19
N TYR A 127 12.89 -27.48 -15.79
CA TYR A 127 12.72 -27.90 -17.18
C TYR A 127 11.38 -28.61 -17.39
N GLU A 128 11.00 -29.55 -16.53
CA GLU A 128 9.73 -30.29 -16.64
C GLU A 128 8.54 -29.32 -16.68
N VAL A 129 8.50 -28.33 -15.79
CA VAL A 129 7.43 -27.33 -15.73
C VAL A 129 7.47 -26.37 -16.92
N LEU A 130 8.64 -25.89 -17.33
CA LEU A 130 8.77 -24.93 -18.43
C LEU A 130 8.64 -25.55 -19.83
N SER A 131 8.80 -26.88 -19.92
CA SER A 131 8.68 -27.62 -21.18
C SER A 131 7.24 -27.79 -21.64
N ASP A 132 6.29 -27.88 -20.71
CA ASP A 132 4.87 -28.00 -21.01
C ASP A 132 4.24 -26.59 -21.09
N SER A 133 3.59 -26.27 -22.22
CA SER A 133 2.96 -24.98 -22.44
C SER A 133 1.89 -24.64 -21.38
N ARG A 134 1.16 -25.64 -20.88
CA ARG A 134 0.10 -25.45 -19.87
C ARG A 134 0.72 -25.18 -18.51
N LEU A 135 1.69 -26.00 -18.11
CA LEU A 135 2.38 -25.82 -16.82
C LEU A 135 3.20 -24.52 -16.80
N ARG A 136 3.81 -24.13 -17.93
CA ARG A 136 4.50 -22.84 -18.05
C ARG A 136 3.54 -21.66 -17.81
N ASP A 137 2.34 -21.69 -18.38
CA ASP A 137 1.36 -20.62 -18.19
C ASP A 137 0.88 -20.53 -16.73
N ILE A 138 0.59 -21.67 -16.11
CA ILE A 138 0.21 -21.74 -14.69
C ILE A 138 1.35 -21.23 -13.81
N TYR A 139 2.59 -21.64 -14.07
CA TYR A 139 3.78 -21.19 -13.34
C TYR A 139 4.00 -19.68 -13.48
N ASN A 140 3.86 -19.13 -14.70
CA ASN A 140 4.01 -17.70 -14.92
C ASN A 140 3.00 -16.87 -14.11
N LYS A 141 1.75 -17.34 -14.01
CA LYS A 141 0.65 -16.63 -13.35
C LYS A 141 0.62 -16.81 -11.83
N PHE A 142 0.92 -18.02 -11.35
CA PHE A 142 0.68 -18.45 -9.96
C PHE A 142 1.92 -19.06 -9.28
N GLY A 143 3.07 -19.07 -9.95
CA GLY A 143 4.32 -19.58 -9.39
C GLY A 143 4.31 -21.09 -9.14
N THR A 144 5.15 -21.54 -8.22
CA THR A 144 5.27 -22.95 -7.83
C THR A 144 4.00 -23.48 -7.16
N TRP A 145 3.26 -22.59 -6.50
CA TRP A 145 2.01 -22.91 -5.83
C TRP A 145 0.92 -23.35 -6.83
N GLY A 146 0.74 -22.62 -7.93
CA GLY A 146 -0.25 -22.98 -8.96
C GLY A 146 0.00 -24.36 -9.56
N ILE A 147 1.26 -24.79 -9.65
CA ILE A 147 1.64 -26.13 -10.13
C ILE A 147 1.28 -27.23 -9.12
N GLU A 148 1.38 -26.96 -7.82
CA GLU A 148 0.99 -27.93 -6.79
C GLU A 148 -0.54 -28.06 -6.72
N GLU A 149 -1.26 -26.96 -6.89
CA GLU A 149 -2.72 -26.96 -6.93
C GLU A 149 -3.27 -27.71 -8.15
N ASP A 150 -2.67 -27.49 -9.33
CA ASP A 150 -3.01 -28.23 -10.55
C ASP A 150 -2.86 -29.75 -10.35
N LYS A 151 -1.82 -30.18 -9.62
CA LYS A 151 -1.63 -31.60 -9.29
C LYS A 151 -2.66 -32.15 -8.31
N THR A 152 -3.26 -31.31 -7.47
CA THR A 152 -4.28 -31.73 -6.50
C THR A 152 -5.70 -31.65 -7.06
N ASN A 153 -5.88 -31.19 -8.32
CA ASN A 153 -7.18 -31.00 -8.97
C ASN A 153 -8.17 -30.19 -8.11
N ALA A 154 -7.66 -29.28 -7.28
CA ALA A 154 -8.49 -28.42 -6.46
C ALA A 154 -9.10 -27.32 -7.35
N ALA A 155 -10.25 -27.62 -7.96
CA ALA A 155 -10.95 -26.65 -8.80
C ALA A 155 -11.31 -25.40 -7.96
N GLY A 156 -10.70 -24.26 -8.29
CA GLY A 156 -11.02 -22.95 -7.71
C GLY A 156 -10.16 -22.49 -6.53
N GLY A 157 -9.15 -23.26 -6.10
CA GLY A 157 -8.22 -22.80 -5.06
C GLY A 157 -7.40 -21.57 -5.48
N GLN A 158 -7.08 -21.45 -6.78
CA GLN A 158 -6.41 -20.30 -7.41
C GLN A 158 -7.14 -18.99 -7.10
N TRP A 159 -8.46 -18.99 -7.26
CA TRP A 159 -9.30 -17.83 -6.97
C TRP A 159 -9.51 -17.62 -5.46
N ALA A 160 -9.67 -18.70 -4.70
CA ALA A 160 -9.84 -18.63 -3.26
C ALA A 160 -8.61 -17.99 -2.59
N MET A 161 -7.40 -18.38 -2.99
CA MET A 161 -6.18 -17.83 -2.40
C MET A 161 -5.97 -16.35 -2.77
N MET A 162 -6.31 -15.95 -3.99
CA MET A 162 -6.35 -14.53 -4.37
C MET A 162 -7.32 -13.75 -3.48
N ALA A 163 -8.54 -14.28 -3.29
CA ALA A 163 -9.56 -13.62 -2.48
C ALA A 163 -9.15 -13.48 -1.01
N VAL A 164 -8.43 -14.47 -0.45
CA VAL A 164 -7.98 -14.45 0.95
C VAL A 164 -7.13 -13.21 1.25
N PHE A 165 -6.18 -12.84 0.39
CA PHE A 165 -5.37 -11.63 0.59
C PHE A 165 -6.25 -10.38 0.71
N TYR A 166 -7.16 -10.17 -0.25
CA TYR A 166 -8.03 -9.00 -0.26
C TYR A 166 -9.00 -8.98 0.92
N VAL A 167 -9.57 -10.11 1.30
CA VAL A 167 -10.49 -10.21 2.44
C VAL A 167 -9.77 -9.85 3.74
N ILE A 168 -8.58 -10.44 3.97
CA ILE A 168 -7.75 -10.12 5.14
C ILE A 168 -7.45 -8.62 5.14
N TRP A 169 -7.00 -8.06 4.01
CA TRP A 169 -6.64 -6.65 3.94
C TRP A 169 -7.82 -5.70 4.05
N VAL A 170 -9.02 -6.06 3.61
CA VAL A 170 -10.24 -5.29 3.86
C VAL A 170 -10.53 -5.21 5.35
N VAL A 171 -10.42 -6.33 6.07
CA VAL A 171 -10.65 -6.40 7.53
C VAL A 171 -9.56 -5.64 8.28
N VAL A 172 -8.28 -5.86 7.97
CA VAL A 172 -7.16 -5.14 8.59
C VAL A 172 -7.28 -3.64 8.34
N SER A 173 -7.57 -3.23 7.10
CA SER A 173 -7.78 -1.82 6.74
C SER A 173 -8.96 -1.22 7.49
N PHE A 174 -10.05 -1.96 7.66
CA PHE A 174 -11.19 -1.52 8.45
C PHE A 174 -10.76 -1.25 9.91
N LEU A 175 -10.12 -2.23 10.56
CA LEU A 175 -9.67 -2.12 11.95
C LEU A 175 -8.69 -0.95 12.16
N LEU A 176 -7.71 -0.79 11.27
CA LEU A 176 -6.69 0.25 11.39
C LEU A 176 -7.18 1.66 11.03
N THR A 177 -8.28 1.78 10.29
CA THR A 177 -8.90 3.06 9.93
C THR A 177 -10.18 3.33 10.72
N MET A 178 -10.43 2.60 11.81
CA MET A 178 -11.48 2.94 12.78
C MET A 178 -11.23 4.35 13.35
N GLY A 179 -12.29 5.15 13.42
CA GLY A 179 -12.27 6.53 13.94
C GLY A 179 -12.71 7.58 12.90
N LYS A 180 -13.48 8.57 13.38
CA LYS A 180 -13.89 9.76 12.60
C LYS A 180 -12.74 10.41 11.78
N PRO A 181 -11.52 10.62 12.33
CA PRO A 181 -10.45 11.29 11.59
C PRO A 181 -9.92 10.51 10.38
N ASN A 182 -10.21 9.21 10.30
CA ASN A 182 -9.65 8.33 9.28
C ASN A 182 -10.64 8.01 8.15
N THR A 183 -11.79 8.68 8.09
CA THR A 183 -12.84 8.39 7.09
C THR A 183 -12.35 8.54 5.65
N GLN A 184 -11.63 9.63 5.35
CA GLN A 184 -11.06 9.87 4.02
C GLN A 184 -9.95 8.86 3.68
N ALA A 185 -9.08 8.56 4.65
CA ALA A 185 -8.05 7.54 4.50
C ALA A 185 -8.65 6.17 4.13
N ARG A 186 -9.76 5.79 4.78
CA ARG A 186 -10.44 4.52 4.51
C ARG A 186 -10.90 4.42 3.06
N VAL A 187 -11.46 5.49 2.51
CA VAL A 187 -11.87 5.54 1.09
C VAL A 187 -10.67 5.33 0.18
N TRP A 188 -9.54 5.98 0.44
CA TRP A 188 -8.32 5.80 -0.36
C TRP A 188 -7.74 4.40 -0.27
N VAL A 189 -7.72 3.81 0.94
CA VAL A 189 -7.23 2.45 1.17
C VAL A 189 -8.09 1.43 0.40
N TYR A 190 -9.41 1.55 0.48
CA TYR A 190 -10.31 0.66 -0.28
C TYR A 190 -10.23 0.89 -1.79
N THR A 191 -10.09 2.14 -2.23
CA THR A 191 -9.87 2.44 -3.66
C THR A 191 -8.57 1.81 -4.14
N GLY A 192 -7.50 1.88 -3.33
CA GLY A 192 -6.23 1.21 -3.61
C GLY A 192 -6.35 -0.31 -3.66
N LEU A 193 -7.10 -0.94 -2.75
CA LEU A 193 -7.35 -2.39 -2.77
C LEU A 193 -8.10 -2.83 -4.02
N VAL A 194 -9.15 -2.09 -4.39
CA VAL A 194 -9.92 -2.38 -5.61
C VAL A 194 -9.06 -2.20 -6.86
N ALA A 195 -8.28 -1.12 -6.93
CA ALA A 195 -7.34 -0.89 -8.03
C ALA A 195 -6.30 -2.01 -8.12
N LEU A 196 -5.77 -2.46 -6.98
CA LEU A 196 -4.83 -3.58 -6.89
C LEU A 196 -5.47 -4.90 -7.37
N ALA A 197 -6.70 -5.18 -6.96
CA ALA A 197 -7.45 -6.37 -7.40
C ALA A 197 -7.73 -6.36 -8.90
N ILE A 198 -8.12 -5.21 -9.45
CA ILE A 198 -8.31 -5.04 -10.88
C ILE A 198 -6.98 -5.24 -11.61
N PHE A 199 -5.90 -4.64 -11.12
CA PHE A 199 -4.58 -4.80 -11.72
C PHE A 199 -4.10 -6.26 -11.72
N GLU A 200 -4.28 -6.96 -10.60
CA GLU A 200 -3.96 -8.39 -10.49
C GLU A 200 -4.78 -9.23 -11.48
N TYR A 201 -6.08 -8.96 -11.59
CA TYR A 201 -6.95 -9.62 -12.54
C TYR A 201 -6.51 -9.39 -14.00
N GLN A 202 -6.20 -8.14 -14.36
CA GLN A 202 -5.79 -7.77 -15.72
C GLN A 202 -4.43 -8.39 -16.09
N THR A 203 -3.48 -8.43 -15.15
CA THR A 203 -2.16 -9.01 -15.40
C THR A 203 -2.21 -10.54 -15.48
N ARG A 204 -2.97 -11.23 -14.62
CA ARG A 204 -3.02 -12.70 -14.61
C ARG A 204 -3.93 -13.31 -15.67
N ILE A 205 -5.09 -12.71 -15.93
CA ILE A 205 -6.11 -13.32 -16.81
C ILE A 205 -6.03 -12.77 -18.22
N VAL A 206 -5.98 -11.44 -18.36
CA VAL A 206 -5.95 -10.79 -19.68
C VAL A 206 -4.55 -10.85 -20.30
N GLY A 207 -3.52 -11.13 -19.50
CA GLY A 207 -2.14 -11.24 -19.97
C GLY A 207 -1.51 -9.89 -20.33
N ALA A 208 -2.11 -8.80 -19.85
CA ALA A 208 -1.60 -7.45 -20.07
C ALA A 208 -0.43 -7.20 -19.12
N ASP A 209 0.79 -7.34 -19.62
CA ASP A 209 2.00 -7.31 -18.82
C ASP A 209 2.53 -5.86 -18.65
N TYR A 210 1.79 -5.03 -17.90
CA TYR A 210 2.07 -3.59 -17.74
C TYR A 210 3.44 -3.28 -17.14
N LEU A 211 4.02 -4.23 -16.39
CA LEU A 211 5.32 -4.08 -15.71
C LEU A 211 6.49 -4.67 -16.50
N ALA A 212 6.28 -5.10 -17.75
CA ALA A 212 7.34 -5.71 -18.56
C ALA A 212 8.56 -4.80 -18.75
N GLY A 213 8.36 -3.48 -18.84
CA GLY A 213 9.46 -2.50 -18.96
C GLY A 213 10.18 -2.21 -17.64
N LEU A 214 9.49 -2.35 -16.49
CA LEU A 214 10.06 -2.05 -15.18
C LEU A 214 10.78 -3.27 -14.58
N LEU A 215 10.24 -4.47 -14.81
CA LEU A 215 10.70 -5.73 -14.22
C LEU A 215 10.74 -6.83 -15.30
N PRO A 216 11.71 -6.77 -16.23
CA PRO A 216 11.75 -7.65 -17.40
C PRO A 216 12.09 -9.11 -17.09
N MET A 217 12.84 -9.38 -16.02
CA MET A 217 13.30 -10.73 -15.64
C MET A 217 12.34 -11.46 -14.69
N MET A 218 11.27 -10.80 -14.25
CA MET A 218 10.34 -11.35 -13.27
C MET A 218 9.11 -11.96 -13.94
N THR A 219 8.61 -13.05 -13.34
CA THR A 219 7.35 -13.67 -13.72
C THR A 219 6.15 -12.80 -13.32
N THR A 220 4.99 -13.05 -13.92
CA THR A 220 3.75 -12.33 -13.57
C THR A 220 3.39 -12.51 -12.10
N CYS A 221 3.61 -13.71 -11.55
CA CYS A 221 3.40 -14.01 -10.13
C CYS A 221 4.23 -13.09 -9.21
N GLU A 222 5.54 -13.02 -9.44
CA GLU A 222 6.42 -12.23 -8.56
C GLU A 222 6.18 -10.72 -8.69
N LYS A 223 5.83 -10.23 -9.89
CA LYS A 223 5.44 -8.83 -10.08
C LYS A 223 4.26 -8.47 -9.17
N ILE A 224 3.30 -9.39 -9.01
CA ILE A 224 2.12 -9.22 -8.16
C ILE A 224 2.50 -9.35 -6.68
N GLU A 225 3.38 -10.27 -6.32
CA GLU A 225 3.90 -10.38 -4.95
C GLU A 225 4.59 -9.09 -4.50
N VAL A 226 5.41 -8.48 -5.36
CA VAL A 226 6.02 -7.17 -5.09
C VAL A 226 4.94 -6.10 -4.86
N LEU A 227 3.88 -6.13 -5.65
CA LEU A 227 2.79 -5.17 -5.53
C LEU A 227 1.96 -5.36 -4.24
N HIS A 228 1.70 -6.61 -3.85
CA HIS A 228 1.10 -6.95 -2.55
C HIS A 228 1.96 -6.47 -1.38
N LYS A 229 3.29 -6.60 -1.48
CA LYS A 229 4.24 -6.10 -0.48
C LYS A 229 4.29 -4.57 -0.39
N LEU A 230 3.97 -3.86 -1.47
CA LEU A 230 3.85 -2.40 -1.51
C LEU A 230 2.54 -1.87 -0.91
N PHE A 231 1.53 -2.73 -0.75
CA PHE A 231 0.23 -2.34 -0.23
C PHE A 231 0.25 -1.85 1.23
N PRO A 232 0.87 -2.55 2.21
CA PRO A 232 0.98 -2.04 3.58
C PRO A 232 1.59 -0.62 3.67
N PRO A 233 2.75 -0.34 3.06
CA PRO A 233 3.31 1.03 3.01
C PRO A 233 2.34 2.06 2.45
N PHE A 234 1.64 1.72 1.36
CA PHE A 234 0.61 2.57 0.77
C PHE A 234 -0.54 2.86 1.76
N MET A 235 -1.07 1.82 2.42
CA MET A 235 -2.15 1.96 3.40
C MET A 235 -1.73 2.86 4.56
N HIS A 236 -0.52 2.67 5.09
CA HIS A 236 0.03 3.54 6.12
C HIS A 236 0.14 4.98 5.63
N GLY A 237 0.69 5.21 4.44
CA GLY A 237 0.74 6.54 3.83
C GLY A 237 -0.64 7.20 3.70
N ALA A 238 -1.63 6.48 3.18
CA ALA A 238 -3.00 6.94 3.04
C ALA A 238 -3.63 7.31 4.38
N LYS A 239 -3.42 6.47 5.41
CA LYS A 239 -3.86 6.75 6.79
C LYS A 239 -3.24 8.04 7.34
N MET A 240 -1.94 8.21 7.18
CA MET A 240 -1.23 9.39 7.70
C MET A 240 -1.68 10.67 7.02
N ILE A 241 -1.80 10.66 5.68
CA ILE A 241 -2.26 11.83 4.93
C ILE A 241 -3.71 12.17 5.31
N GLY A 242 -4.56 11.15 5.47
CA GLY A 242 -5.95 11.35 5.90
C GLY A 242 -6.04 12.05 7.26
N GLN A 243 -5.19 11.71 8.22
CA GLN A 243 -5.15 12.37 9.53
C GLN A 243 -4.68 13.82 9.46
N VAL A 244 -3.75 14.15 8.56
CA VAL A 244 -3.25 15.52 8.40
C VAL A 244 -4.28 16.41 7.71
N ILE A 245 -5.02 15.87 6.75
CA ILE A 245 -6.04 16.59 5.98
C ILE A 245 -7.38 16.64 6.73
N PHE A 246 -7.59 15.79 7.74
CA PHE A 246 -8.83 15.77 8.49
C PHE A 246 -9.12 17.12 9.15
N VAL A 247 -10.19 17.76 8.68
CA VAL A 247 -10.84 18.90 9.31
C VAL A 247 -12.17 18.37 9.83
N ASP A 248 -12.41 18.48 11.14
CA ASP A 248 -13.69 18.09 11.74
C ASP A 248 -14.78 19.08 11.28
N PRO A 249 -15.70 18.67 10.39
CA PRO A 249 -16.70 19.58 9.86
C PRO A 249 -17.73 19.97 10.93
N GLU A 250 -18.00 19.09 11.91
CA GLU A 250 -18.95 19.38 13.00
C GLU A 250 -18.36 20.43 13.93
N ALA A 251 -17.10 20.27 14.34
CA ALA A 251 -16.41 21.26 15.17
C ALA A 251 -16.21 22.58 14.44
N TYR A 252 -15.82 22.55 13.16
CA TYR A 252 -15.65 23.75 12.35
C TYR A 252 -16.97 24.53 12.18
N ASN A 253 -18.05 23.84 11.83
CA ASN A 253 -19.36 24.46 11.68
C ASN A 253 -19.88 25.01 13.01
N LYS A 254 -19.64 24.31 14.13
CA LYS A 254 -20.02 24.81 15.45
C LYS A 254 -19.32 26.13 15.78
N VAL A 255 -17.99 26.18 15.63
CA VAL A 255 -17.20 27.42 15.86
C VAL A 255 -17.65 28.54 14.91
N LEU A 256 -17.96 28.21 13.65
CA LEU A 256 -18.45 29.18 12.69
C LEU A 256 -19.82 29.75 13.08
N ILE A 257 -20.75 28.90 13.53
CA ILE A 257 -22.07 29.31 14.01
C ILE A 257 -21.97 30.18 15.27
N GLU A 258 -21.12 29.79 16.23
CA GLU A 258 -20.85 30.58 17.44
C GLU A 258 -20.28 31.96 17.06
N SER A 259 -19.29 31.99 16.17
CA SER A 259 -18.73 33.25 15.64
C SER A 259 -19.77 34.12 14.94
N LEU A 260 -20.70 33.52 14.18
CA LEU A 260 -21.79 34.24 13.54
C LEU A 260 -22.72 34.84 14.60
N HIS A 261 -23.08 34.06 15.62
CA HIS A 261 -23.97 34.49 16.68
C HIS A 261 -23.38 35.66 17.47
N ASP A 262 -22.09 35.61 17.79
CA ASP A 262 -21.38 36.70 18.45
C ASP A 262 -21.37 37.99 17.62
N LYS A 263 -21.13 37.88 16.31
CA LYS A 263 -21.17 39.03 15.40
C LYS A 263 -22.56 39.65 15.30
N VAL A 264 -23.61 38.83 15.26
CA VAL A 264 -25.01 39.30 15.26
C VAL A 264 -25.34 40.03 16.56
N ASN A 265 -24.91 39.50 17.70
CA ASN A 265 -25.09 40.14 19.01
C ASN A 265 -24.36 41.49 19.10
N GLN A 266 -23.13 41.58 18.58
CA GLN A 266 -22.41 42.86 18.51
C GLN A 266 -23.11 43.88 17.62
N LEU A 267 -23.65 43.47 16.46
CA LEU A 267 -24.44 44.34 15.59
C LEU A 267 -25.70 44.85 16.30
N ALA A 268 -26.41 44.00 17.02
CA ALA A 268 -27.59 44.41 17.78
C ALA A 268 -27.26 45.46 18.86
N LEU A 269 -26.13 45.30 19.55
CA LEU A 269 -25.62 46.29 20.50
C LEU A 269 -25.27 47.61 19.82
N MET A 270 -24.57 47.58 18.68
CA MET A 270 -24.25 48.80 17.92
C MET A 270 -25.50 49.55 17.42
N VAL A 271 -26.52 48.83 16.94
CA VAL A 271 -27.79 49.45 16.54
C VAL A 271 -28.45 50.13 17.73
N ARG A 272 -28.45 49.48 18.90
CA ARG A 272 -29.03 50.04 20.12
C ARG A 272 -28.25 51.27 20.61
N THR A 273 -26.92 51.28 20.53
CA THR A 273 -26.13 52.46 20.88
C THR A 273 -26.41 53.62 19.94
N VAL A 274 -26.52 53.38 18.63
CA VAL A 274 -26.87 54.42 17.65
C VAL A 274 -28.29 54.96 17.89
N GLN A 275 -29.24 54.11 18.24
CA GLN A 275 -30.59 54.55 18.61
C GLN A 275 -30.58 55.45 19.85
N LEU A 276 -29.84 55.08 20.88
CA LEU A 276 -29.69 55.88 22.11
C LEU A 276 -29.01 57.23 21.83
N GLU A 277 -27.97 57.26 20.98
CA GLU A 277 -27.35 58.52 20.54
C GLU A 277 -28.33 59.41 19.77
N LEU A 278 -29.13 58.82 18.87
CA LEU A 278 -30.15 59.55 18.11
C LEU A 278 -31.25 60.12 19.03
N GLU A 279 -31.71 59.35 20.01
CA GLU A 279 -32.67 59.80 21.02
C GLU A 279 -32.09 60.90 21.89
N GLY A 280 -30.83 60.77 22.32
CA GLY A 280 -30.10 61.81 23.04
C GLY A 280 -29.98 63.11 22.24
N LEU A 281 -29.68 63.03 20.94
CA LEU A 281 -29.63 64.18 20.04
C LEU A 281 -31.01 64.80 19.81
N LYS A 282 -32.08 64.01 19.69
CA LYS A 282 -33.46 64.53 19.61
C LYS A 282 -33.86 65.24 20.91
N ALA A 283 -33.48 64.70 22.06
CA ALA A 283 -33.72 65.32 23.36
C ALA A 283 -32.93 66.64 23.49
N SER A 284 -31.67 66.71 23.06
CA SER A 284 -30.88 67.95 23.11
C SER A 284 -31.34 68.99 22.07
N GLY A 285 -31.77 68.55 20.88
CA GLY A 285 -32.31 69.42 19.83
C GLY A 285 -33.70 69.99 20.16
N GLY A 286 -34.50 69.29 20.98
CA GLY A 286 -35.78 69.78 21.48
C GLY A 286 -35.66 70.93 22.49
N VAL A 287 -34.58 70.95 23.28
CA VAL A 287 -34.34 72.00 24.29
C VAL A 287 -33.97 73.35 23.65
N ALA A 288 -33.36 73.35 22.46
CA ALA A 288 -32.98 74.60 21.77
C ALA A 288 -34.17 75.37 21.15
N ARG A 289 -35.38 74.79 21.09
CA ARG A 289 -36.54 75.40 20.43
C ARG A 289 -37.57 76.03 21.39
N GLY A 290 -37.30 76.03 22.70
CA GLY A 290 -38.20 76.54 23.74
C GLY A 290 -37.86 77.92 24.33
N GLY A 291 -36.81 78.59 23.85
CA GLY A 291 -36.26 79.82 24.47
C GLY A 291 -36.34 81.09 23.61
N GLY A 292 -37.45 81.31 22.88
CA GLY A 292 -37.61 82.47 22.01
C GLY A 292 -39.06 82.96 21.95
N GLY A 293 -39.55 83.51 23.05
CA GLY A 293 -40.87 84.14 23.14
C GLY A 293 -40.89 85.18 24.25
N ALA A 294 -40.31 86.35 23.99
CA ALA A 294 -40.47 87.56 24.78
C ALA A 294 -41.33 88.54 23.99
N ALA A 295 -42.49 88.92 24.53
CA ALA A 295 -43.22 90.19 24.38
C ALA A 295 -44.64 90.03 24.92
#